data_AF-A0AAN6KDA9-F1
#
_entry.id   AF-A0AAN6KDA9-F1
#
_cell.length_a   1.000
_cell.length_b   1.000
_cell.length_c   1.000
_cell.angle_alpha   90.00
_cell.angle_beta   90.00
_cell.angle_gamma   90.00
#
_symmetry.space_group_name_H-M   'P 1'
#
loop_
_entity.id
_entity.type
_entity.pdbx_description
1 polymer ?
#
loop_
_entity_poly.entity_id
_entity_poly.type
_entity_poly.pdbx_seq_one_letter_code
_entity_poly.pdbx_strand_id
1 'polypeptide(L)'
;MSLKYGLTVKGSKAPPAPSRPTLDEEDDDDEEPVAPISHGPPKKAPPGSKPPTRPRETDAAAAPETDLSSTSASKARLKTAQEVDPSIFDYDSFHAAKSTVTSAKKAAARQEALDRKPKYINNLLEAAARRKQDQLVAKEKLLQKEREAEGDEFAGTEKFVTGAYKEQQVEARRLEEEEKRRGEEEERRKRERVHREAVEAAEKVGREIGEGGVQHEMSGKTDADKAAELKAKGVHLNEDGQIIDKRELLSAGLNVGSAGGRRGAEHLKASNRPAQSSVLPKYGNQQASRERQTRMMEEQLAERTKRAREEEDAEREKLEQAAKTQKTDTDKLDAKARYLARKAAKERGEA
;
A
#
# COMPACT_ATOMS: atom_id res chain seq x y z
N MET A 1 -22.02 19.48 -55.42
CA MET A 1 -21.53 20.11 -54.17
C MET A 1 -20.73 19.08 -53.40
N SER A 2 -19.41 19.09 -53.53
CA SER A 2 -18.51 18.15 -52.85
C SER A 2 -17.71 18.93 -51.78
N LEU A 3 -18.08 18.79 -50.51
CA LEU A 3 -17.31 19.37 -49.41
C LEU A 3 -16.09 18.50 -49.09
N LYS A 4 -14.89 19.06 -49.32
CA LYS A 4 -13.60 18.56 -48.83
C LYS A 4 -13.47 18.93 -47.35
N TYR A 5 -13.61 17.97 -46.45
CA TYR A 5 -13.18 18.12 -45.05
C TYR A 5 -11.71 17.73 -44.94
N GLY A 6 -10.85 18.71 -44.66
CA GLY A 6 -9.44 18.50 -44.35
C GLY A 6 -9.25 18.22 -42.86
N LEU A 7 -8.66 17.06 -42.54
CA LEU A 7 -8.24 16.67 -41.19
C LEU A 7 -6.84 17.24 -40.93
N THR A 8 -6.72 18.22 -40.03
CA THR A 8 -5.44 18.76 -39.56
C THR A 8 -4.83 17.86 -38.49
N VAL A 9 -3.93 16.96 -38.90
CA VAL A 9 -3.10 16.18 -37.97
C VAL A 9 -1.91 17.04 -37.52
N LYS A 10 -1.89 17.43 -36.25
CA LYS A 10 -0.78 18.15 -35.61
C LYS A 10 0.36 17.15 -35.35
N GLY A 11 1.51 17.39 -35.98
CA GLY A 11 2.68 16.51 -35.94
C GLY A 11 3.18 16.20 -34.52
N SER A 12 3.52 14.93 -34.29
CA SER A 12 4.15 14.39 -33.09
C SER A 12 5.60 14.84 -32.96
N LYS A 13 5.93 15.42 -31.80
CA LYS A 13 7.30 15.82 -31.42
C LYS A 13 8.03 14.59 -30.86
N ALA A 14 9.22 14.29 -31.39
CA ALA A 14 10.06 13.16 -30.99
C ALA A 14 10.56 13.27 -29.53
N PRO A 15 10.84 12.15 -28.83
CA PRO A 15 11.33 12.18 -27.45
C PRO A 15 12.83 12.57 -27.37
N PRO A 16 13.28 13.26 -26.31
CA PRO A 16 14.68 13.65 -26.15
C PRO A 16 15.57 12.45 -25.71
N ALA A 17 16.81 12.44 -26.20
CA ALA A 17 17.83 11.42 -25.93
C ALA A 17 18.44 11.54 -24.50
N PRO A 18 18.98 10.44 -23.92
CA PRO A 18 19.58 10.44 -22.58
C PRO A 18 21.02 11.00 -22.57
N SER A 19 21.35 11.80 -21.56
CA SER A 19 22.70 12.35 -21.33
C SER A 19 23.64 11.32 -20.68
N ARG A 20 24.90 11.29 -21.13
CA ARG A 20 26.02 10.51 -20.56
C ARG A 20 26.45 11.05 -19.19
N PRO A 21 26.99 10.22 -18.27
CA PRO A 21 27.62 10.68 -17.04
C PRO A 21 29.07 11.11 -17.29
N THR A 22 29.47 12.27 -16.78
CA THR A 22 30.87 12.71 -16.72
C THR A 22 31.47 12.32 -15.38
N LEU A 23 32.62 11.66 -15.48
CA LEU A 23 33.55 11.22 -14.44
C LEU A 23 34.52 12.37 -14.10
N ASP A 24 34.80 12.55 -12.81
CA ASP A 24 35.98 13.16 -12.17
C ASP A 24 37.04 13.85 -13.05
N GLU A 25 37.32 15.12 -12.72
CA GLU A 25 38.66 15.70 -12.79
C GLU A 25 38.80 16.70 -11.64
N GLU A 26 39.70 16.38 -10.70
CA GLU A 26 40.13 17.22 -9.58
C GLU A 26 40.95 18.39 -10.12
N ASP A 27 40.64 19.62 -9.71
CA ASP A 27 41.67 20.63 -9.44
C ASP A 27 41.18 21.63 -8.39
N ASP A 28 42.11 21.96 -7.51
CA ASP A 28 41.99 22.64 -6.22
C ASP A 28 42.22 24.15 -6.42
N ASP A 29 41.26 25.02 -6.05
CA ASP A 29 41.52 26.43 -5.73
C ASP A 29 40.29 27.12 -5.10
N ASP A 30 40.52 27.70 -3.91
CA ASP A 30 39.64 28.54 -3.11
C ASP A 30 39.11 29.77 -3.88
N GLU A 31 37.81 29.84 -4.16
CA GLU A 31 37.01 31.07 -4.06
C GLU A 31 35.53 30.76 -4.32
N GLU A 32 34.63 31.14 -3.42
CA GLU A 32 33.20 31.12 -3.68
C GLU A 32 32.79 32.19 -4.70
N PRO A 33 32.11 31.80 -5.78
CA PRO A 33 31.03 32.66 -6.28
C PRO A 33 29.69 31.94 -6.35
N VAL A 34 28.75 32.43 -5.53
CA VAL A 34 27.32 32.14 -5.61
C VAL A 34 26.77 32.38 -7.02
N ALA A 35 26.39 31.31 -7.71
CA ALA A 35 25.74 31.38 -9.02
C ALA A 35 24.35 32.05 -8.94
N PRO A 36 24.00 32.96 -9.88
CA PRO A 36 22.67 33.55 -9.93
C PRO A 36 21.65 32.57 -10.53
N ILE A 37 20.60 32.28 -9.77
CA ILE A 37 19.47 31.43 -10.15
C ILE A 37 18.68 32.13 -11.27
N SER A 38 18.70 31.54 -12.48
CA SER A 38 17.93 32.00 -13.64
C SER A 38 16.42 31.83 -13.40
N HIS A 39 15.75 32.91 -13.02
CA HIS A 39 14.29 32.98 -13.00
C HIS A 39 13.80 33.48 -14.36
N GLY A 40 12.96 32.67 -15.03
CA GLY A 40 12.28 33.07 -16.26
C GLY A 40 11.43 34.35 -16.07
N PRO A 41 11.12 35.07 -17.16
CA PRO A 41 10.52 36.40 -17.06
C PRO A 41 9.13 36.33 -16.41
N PRO A 42 8.82 37.15 -15.38
CA PRO A 42 7.50 37.16 -14.79
C PRO A 42 6.49 37.78 -15.77
N LYS A 43 5.34 37.11 -15.91
CA LYS A 43 4.17 37.61 -16.64
C LYS A 43 3.67 38.90 -15.98
N LYS A 44 3.49 39.96 -16.79
CA LYS A 44 2.91 41.25 -16.37
C LYS A 44 1.53 41.06 -15.71
N ALA A 45 1.40 41.50 -14.48
CA ALA A 45 0.11 41.75 -13.82
C ALA A 45 -0.46 43.12 -14.23
N PRO A 46 -1.80 43.32 -14.21
CA PRO A 46 -2.44 44.58 -14.60
C PRO A 46 -2.12 45.71 -13.60
N PRO A 47 -2.13 46.99 -14.04
CA PRO A 47 -1.75 48.12 -13.20
C PRO A 47 -2.88 48.49 -12.25
N GLY A 48 -2.90 47.86 -11.07
CA GLY A 48 -3.75 48.22 -9.94
C GLY A 48 -2.93 48.81 -8.80
N SER A 49 -3.06 50.12 -8.59
CA SER A 49 -2.73 50.87 -7.36
C SER A 49 -1.48 50.43 -6.59
N LYS A 50 -0.31 50.93 -6.99
CA LYS A 50 0.80 51.09 -6.04
C LYS A 50 0.36 52.10 -4.96
N PRO A 51 0.59 51.86 -3.66
CA PRO A 51 0.46 52.92 -2.67
C PRO A 51 1.46 54.03 -3.02
N PRO A 52 1.17 55.32 -2.77
CA PRO A 52 2.06 56.39 -3.17
C PRO A 52 3.41 56.23 -2.47
N THR A 53 4.45 55.99 -3.26
CA THR A 53 5.84 56.15 -2.86
C THR A 53 6.04 57.64 -2.59
N ARG A 54 6.22 58.02 -1.32
CA ARG A 54 6.60 59.40 -0.98
C ARG A 54 7.93 59.75 -1.66
N PRO A 55 8.09 60.97 -2.19
CA PRO A 55 9.39 61.40 -2.68
C PRO A 55 10.36 61.44 -1.51
N ARG A 56 11.56 60.89 -1.73
CA ARG A 56 12.71 61.06 -0.84
C ARG A 56 13.21 62.48 -1.06
N GLU A 57 12.78 63.41 -0.22
CA GLU A 57 13.35 64.75 -0.13
C GLU A 57 14.70 64.64 0.58
N THR A 58 15.75 64.86 -0.19
CA THR A 58 17.07 65.24 0.32
C THR A 58 17.12 66.75 0.27
N ASP A 59 16.87 67.42 1.41
CA ASP A 59 17.38 68.75 1.70
C ASP A 59 17.40 68.96 3.21
N ALA A 60 18.55 69.40 3.71
CA ALA A 60 18.76 69.77 5.10
C ALA A 60 18.02 71.07 5.42
N ALA A 61 17.61 71.21 6.69
CA ALA A 61 17.08 72.43 7.32
C ALA A 61 15.63 72.81 7.03
N ALA A 62 14.71 71.87 7.23
CA ALA A 62 13.43 72.19 7.86
C ALA A 62 13.19 71.12 8.93
N ALA A 63 13.39 71.46 10.20
CA ALA A 63 12.80 70.64 11.25
C ALA A 63 11.30 70.61 10.93
N PRO A 64 10.66 69.44 10.70
CA PRO A 64 9.22 69.43 10.75
C PRO A 64 8.90 70.00 12.12
N GLU A 65 8.08 71.06 12.19
CA GLU A 65 7.50 71.58 13.42
C GLU A 65 6.66 70.43 14.00
N THR A 66 7.35 69.47 14.63
CA THR A 66 6.77 68.35 15.34
C THR A 66 6.17 69.02 16.55
N ASP A 67 4.85 69.24 16.49
CA ASP A 67 4.09 69.85 17.56
C ASP A 67 4.57 69.27 18.90
N LEU A 68 5.29 70.10 19.66
CA LEU A 68 6.01 69.68 20.86
C LEU A 68 5.02 69.10 21.89
N SER A 69 3.75 69.52 21.83
CA SER A 69 2.67 69.00 22.66
C SER A 69 2.27 67.57 22.27
N SER A 70 2.21 67.26 20.98
CA SER A 70 1.96 65.91 20.48
C SER A 70 3.10 64.94 20.84
N THR A 71 4.34 65.43 20.83
CA THR A 71 5.52 64.63 21.22
C THR A 71 5.65 64.45 22.72
N SER A 72 5.19 65.42 23.54
CA SER A 72 5.18 65.29 25.00
C SER A 72 4.09 64.33 25.46
N ALA A 73 2.89 64.42 24.87
CA ALA A 73 1.79 63.50 25.13
C ALA A 73 2.14 62.06 24.71
N SER A 74 2.83 61.87 23.58
CA SER A 74 3.28 60.53 23.16
C SER A 74 4.36 59.98 24.10
N LYS A 75 5.34 60.79 24.50
CA LYS A 75 6.36 60.40 25.50
C LYS A 75 5.74 60.03 26.84
N ALA A 76 4.72 60.78 27.30
CA ALA A 76 4.00 60.45 28.52
C ALA A 76 3.32 59.07 28.42
N ARG A 77 2.66 58.79 27.29
CA ARG A 77 2.05 57.47 27.03
C ARG A 77 3.08 56.34 26.97
N LEU A 78 4.25 56.58 26.38
CA LEU A 78 5.34 55.61 26.36
C LEU A 78 5.87 55.32 27.76
N LYS A 79 6.04 56.36 28.60
CA LYS A 79 6.46 56.20 29.99
C LYS A 79 5.44 55.41 30.81
N THR A 80 4.15 55.75 30.70
CA THR A 80 3.09 54.99 31.38
C THR A 80 3.06 53.54 30.92
N ALA A 81 3.35 53.27 29.63
CA ALA A 81 3.39 51.91 29.11
C ALA A 81 4.64 51.14 29.59
N GLN A 82 5.79 51.81 29.73
CA GLN A 82 7.02 51.24 30.31
C GLN A 82 6.88 50.97 31.81
N GLU A 83 6.15 51.81 32.55
CA GLU A 83 5.87 51.62 33.97
C GLU A 83 4.94 50.41 34.22
N VAL A 84 3.97 50.22 33.32
CA VAL A 84 3.08 49.05 33.36
C VAL A 84 3.84 47.78 32.95
N ASP A 85 4.71 47.87 31.94
CA ASP A 85 5.54 46.75 31.50
C ASP A 85 6.92 47.21 31.00
N PRO A 86 8.01 46.92 31.74
CA PRO A 86 9.36 47.27 31.31
C PRO A 86 9.84 46.46 30.10
N SER A 87 9.18 45.35 29.76
CA SER A 87 9.50 44.48 28.62
C SER A 87 8.79 44.87 27.32
N ILE A 88 8.02 45.95 27.31
CA ILE A 88 7.19 46.36 26.17
C ILE A 88 7.97 46.62 24.87
N PHE A 89 9.29 46.85 24.96
CA PHE A 89 10.18 47.03 23.80
C PHE A 89 11.19 45.89 23.60
N ASP A 90 11.07 44.78 24.36
CA ASP A 90 11.98 43.64 24.25
C ASP A 90 11.63 42.73 23.07
N TYR A 91 11.82 43.26 21.86
CA TYR A 91 11.58 42.52 20.62
C TYR A 91 12.64 41.44 20.37
N ASP A 92 13.84 41.64 20.90
CA ASP A 92 14.97 40.76 20.63
C ASP A 92 14.82 39.44 21.39
N SER A 93 14.29 39.45 22.63
CA SER A 93 14.02 38.20 23.35
C SER A 93 12.95 37.34 22.67
N PHE A 94 11.88 37.94 22.14
CA PHE A 94 10.88 37.21 21.36
C PHE A 94 11.46 36.65 20.07
N HIS A 95 12.29 37.44 19.37
CA HIS A 95 12.93 37.00 18.14
C HIS A 95 13.94 35.87 18.40
N ALA A 96 14.72 35.96 19.48
CA ALA A 96 15.61 34.91 19.96
C ALA A 96 14.84 33.64 20.37
N ALA A 97 13.71 33.77 21.07
CA ALA A 97 12.83 32.64 21.40
C ALA A 97 12.23 31.99 20.14
N LYS A 98 11.83 32.80 19.15
CA LYS A 98 11.29 32.29 17.88
C LYS A 98 12.37 31.61 17.05
N SER A 99 13.57 32.18 16.97
CA SER A 99 14.69 31.61 16.21
C SER A 99 15.19 30.30 16.82
N THR A 100 15.26 30.20 18.16
CA THR A 100 15.60 28.95 18.86
C THR A 100 14.55 27.85 18.68
N VAL A 101 13.25 28.18 18.78
CA VAL A 101 12.18 27.19 18.56
C VAL A 101 12.14 26.74 17.10
N THR A 102 12.33 27.65 16.14
CA THR A 102 12.35 27.30 14.72
C THR A 102 13.59 26.51 14.33
N SER A 103 14.77 26.83 14.88
CA SER A 103 15.99 26.07 14.64
C SER A 103 15.90 24.68 15.27
N ALA A 104 15.35 24.55 16.48
CA ALA A 104 15.10 23.27 17.12
C ALA A 104 14.12 22.40 16.31
N LYS A 105 13.01 22.99 15.82
CA LYS A 105 12.07 22.29 14.93
C LYS A 105 12.73 21.85 13.62
N LYS A 106 13.56 22.70 13.02
CA LYS A 106 14.30 22.37 11.80
C LYS A 106 15.34 21.28 12.05
N ALA A 107 16.03 21.31 13.18
CA ALA A 107 16.96 20.25 13.59
C ALA A 107 16.23 18.92 13.80
N ALA A 108 15.09 18.93 14.50
CA ALA A 108 14.26 17.74 14.69
C ALA A 108 13.76 17.18 13.35
N ALA A 109 13.28 18.02 12.43
CA ALA A 109 12.86 17.59 11.10
C ALA A 109 14.00 17.01 10.25
N ARG A 110 15.23 17.52 10.41
CA ARG A 110 16.42 16.95 9.76
C ARG A 110 16.76 15.58 10.34
N GLN A 111 16.71 15.42 11.66
CA GLN A 111 16.91 14.11 12.31
C GLN A 111 15.85 13.11 11.85
N GLU A 112 14.57 13.51 11.82
CA GLU A 112 13.49 12.66 11.31
C GLU A 112 13.68 12.29 9.83
N ALA A 113 14.20 13.21 9.01
CA ALA A 113 14.50 12.92 7.61
C ALA A 113 15.66 11.92 7.43
N LEU A 114 16.66 11.95 8.31
CA LEU A 114 17.75 10.97 8.34
C LEU A 114 17.26 9.60 8.84
N ASP A 115 16.41 9.60 9.86
CA ASP A 115 15.81 8.39 10.43
C ASP A 115 14.80 7.74 9.48
N ARG A 116 14.17 8.53 8.59
CA ARG A 116 13.38 8.07 7.45
C ARG A 116 14.28 7.42 6.40
N LYS A 117 14.88 6.29 6.77
CA LYS A 117 15.55 5.38 5.86
C LYS A 117 14.59 5.00 4.72
N PRO A 118 15.09 4.85 3.49
CA PRO A 118 14.25 4.53 2.34
C PRO A 118 13.56 3.18 2.55
N LYS A 119 12.25 3.16 2.25
CA LYS A 119 11.32 2.08 2.61
C LYS A 119 11.72 0.68 2.11
N TYR A 120 12.57 0.58 1.09
CA TYR A 120 12.87 -0.68 0.41
C TYR A 120 14.36 -1.03 0.28
N ILE A 121 15.29 -0.11 0.61
CA ILE A 121 16.72 -0.38 0.37
C ILE A 121 17.21 -1.52 1.25
N ASN A 122 16.84 -1.54 2.53
CA ASN A 122 17.25 -2.62 3.42
C ASN A 122 16.73 -3.97 2.93
N ASN A 123 15.45 -4.06 2.53
CA ASN A 123 14.89 -5.29 1.98
C ASN A 123 15.60 -5.72 0.68
N LEU A 124 16.01 -4.78 -0.17
CA LEU A 124 16.77 -5.08 -1.39
C LEU A 124 18.17 -5.61 -1.05
N LEU A 125 18.86 -4.98 -0.10
CA LEU A 125 20.18 -5.40 0.36
C LEU A 125 20.13 -6.78 1.04
N GLU A 126 19.15 -7.01 1.91
CA GLU A 126 18.90 -8.29 2.56
C GLU A 126 18.56 -9.37 1.52
N ALA A 127 17.70 -9.09 0.54
CA ALA A 127 17.38 -10.02 -0.53
C ALA A 127 18.60 -10.32 -1.41
N ALA A 128 19.46 -9.33 -1.68
CA ALA A 128 20.71 -9.54 -2.40
C ALA A 128 21.69 -10.41 -1.58
N ALA A 129 21.77 -10.20 -0.26
CA ALA A 129 22.60 -11.01 0.63
C ALA A 129 22.12 -12.47 0.67
N ARG A 130 20.81 -12.71 0.82
CA ARG A 130 20.20 -14.04 0.78
C ARG A 130 20.50 -14.76 -0.54
N ARG A 131 20.30 -14.09 -1.69
CA ARG A 131 20.64 -14.68 -3.00
C ARG A 131 22.10 -15.05 -3.13
N LYS A 132 23.02 -14.26 -2.55
CA LYS A 132 24.45 -14.60 -2.55
C LYS A 132 24.72 -15.84 -1.70
N GLN A 133 24.09 -15.95 -0.53
CA GLN A 133 24.17 -17.15 0.32
C GLN A 133 23.60 -18.37 -0.42
N ASP A 134 22.41 -18.26 -1.01
CA ASP A 134 21.77 -19.33 -1.78
C ASP A 134 22.66 -19.80 -2.94
N GLN A 135 23.31 -18.86 -3.65
CA GLN A 135 24.25 -19.19 -4.73
C GLN A 135 25.48 -19.96 -4.24
N LEU A 136 25.99 -19.62 -3.06
CA LEU A 136 27.12 -20.35 -2.47
C LEU A 136 26.70 -21.77 -2.07
N VAL A 137 25.57 -21.91 -1.38
CA VAL A 137 25.00 -23.21 -0.99
C VAL A 137 24.72 -24.07 -2.23
N ALA A 138 24.17 -23.48 -3.30
CA ALA A 138 23.90 -24.20 -4.55
C ALA A 138 25.19 -24.69 -5.22
N LYS A 139 26.25 -23.87 -5.25
CA LYS A 139 27.56 -24.27 -5.78
C LYS A 139 28.19 -25.39 -4.96
N GLU A 140 28.07 -25.34 -3.63
CA GLU A 140 28.58 -26.40 -2.76
C GLU A 140 27.83 -27.71 -2.93
N LYS A 141 26.49 -27.67 -3.01
CA LYS A 141 25.66 -28.85 -3.29
C LYS A 141 25.96 -29.44 -4.67
N LEU A 142 26.21 -28.58 -5.66
CA LEU A 142 26.61 -29.00 -7.01
C LEU A 142 27.97 -29.69 -6.98
N LEU A 143 28.97 -29.10 -6.33
CA LEU A 143 30.31 -29.67 -6.19
C LEU A 143 30.29 -31.00 -5.41
N GLN A 144 29.44 -31.10 -4.39
CA GLN A 144 29.24 -32.33 -3.64
C GLN A 144 28.64 -33.43 -4.53
N LYS A 145 27.66 -33.08 -5.36
CA LYS A 145 27.04 -34.00 -6.32
C LYS A 145 28.04 -34.47 -7.40
N GLU A 146 28.89 -33.57 -7.89
CA GLU A 146 29.98 -33.91 -8.83
C GLU A 146 30.97 -34.89 -8.18
N ARG A 147 31.37 -34.65 -6.92
CA ARG A 147 32.26 -35.58 -6.19
C ARG A 147 31.63 -36.93 -5.88
N GLU A 148 30.32 -36.99 -5.66
CA GLU A 148 29.62 -38.25 -5.46
C GLU A 148 29.54 -39.04 -6.77
N ALA A 149 29.35 -38.36 -7.90
CA ALA A 149 29.36 -38.99 -9.22
C ALA A 149 30.76 -39.47 -9.64
N GLU A 150 31.82 -38.71 -9.34
CA GLU A 150 33.23 -39.09 -9.60
C GLU A 150 33.80 -39.99 -8.49
N GLY A 151 33.09 -40.16 -7.38
CA GLY A 151 33.55 -40.87 -6.20
C GLY A 151 33.83 -42.35 -6.44
N ASP A 152 33.14 -42.95 -7.41
CA ASP A 152 33.35 -44.33 -7.84
C ASP A 152 34.67 -44.49 -8.63
N GLU A 153 35.12 -43.44 -9.33
CA GLU A 153 36.35 -43.43 -10.12
C GLU A 153 37.60 -43.17 -9.25
N PHE A 154 37.43 -42.46 -8.14
CA PHE A 154 38.53 -42.02 -7.27
C PHE A 154 38.52 -42.66 -5.86
N ALA A 155 37.76 -43.74 -5.66
CA ALA A 155 37.63 -44.44 -4.37
C ALA A 155 38.96 -44.94 -3.77
N GLY A 156 39.95 -45.26 -4.61
CA GLY A 156 41.28 -45.72 -4.19
C GLY A 156 42.32 -44.62 -3.97
N THR A 157 41.96 -43.35 -4.16
CA THR A 157 42.88 -42.21 -4.04
C THR A 157 42.65 -41.41 -2.76
N GLU A 158 43.72 -40.87 -2.19
CA GLU A 158 43.65 -40.08 -0.96
C GLU A 158 42.96 -38.72 -1.19
N LYS A 159 41.93 -38.40 -0.39
CA LYS A 159 41.15 -37.16 -0.49
C LYS A 159 41.79 -36.06 0.35
N PHE A 160 42.46 -35.11 -0.30
CA PHE A 160 43.03 -33.94 0.38
C PHE A 160 42.08 -32.75 0.35
N VAL A 161 41.66 -32.30 1.54
CA VAL A 161 40.81 -31.11 1.71
C VAL A 161 41.63 -30.01 2.36
N THR A 162 41.69 -28.84 1.73
CA THR A 162 42.39 -27.66 2.27
C THR A 162 41.71 -27.16 3.55
N GLY A 163 42.49 -26.60 4.49
CA GLY A 163 41.95 -26.09 5.76
C GLY A 163 40.81 -25.09 5.56
N ALA A 164 40.97 -24.16 4.61
CA ALA A 164 39.97 -23.17 4.25
C ALA A 164 38.64 -23.78 3.78
N TYR A 165 38.67 -24.90 3.04
CA TYR A 165 37.45 -25.58 2.61
C TYR A 165 36.72 -26.27 3.77
N LYS A 166 37.47 -26.81 4.74
CA LYS A 166 36.87 -27.37 5.97
C LYS A 166 36.20 -26.28 6.80
N GLU A 167 36.82 -25.11 6.91
CA GLU A 167 36.26 -23.95 7.59
C GLU A 167 34.99 -23.45 6.88
N GLN A 168 35.03 -23.29 5.55
CA GLN A 168 33.85 -22.94 4.75
C GLN A 168 32.70 -23.94 4.92
N GLN A 169 32.99 -25.24 4.93
CA GLN A 169 31.97 -26.28 5.13
C GLN A 169 31.34 -26.23 6.53
N VAL A 170 32.13 -25.92 7.57
CA VAL A 170 31.62 -25.75 8.94
C VAL A 170 30.79 -24.47 9.06
N GLU A 171 31.22 -23.38 8.45
CA GLU A 171 30.46 -22.12 8.41
C GLU A 171 29.14 -22.28 7.65
N ALA A 172 29.16 -22.89 6.47
CA ALA A 172 27.96 -23.18 5.69
C ALA A 172 26.98 -24.07 6.47
N ARG A 173 27.48 -25.12 7.13
CA ARG A 173 26.65 -26.01 7.96
C ARG A 173 26.08 -25.30 9.18
N ARG A 174 26.86 -24.44 9.85
CA ARG A 174 26.38 -23.63 10.98
C ARG A 174 25.30 -22.64 10.55
N LEU A 175 25.49 -22.00 9.39
CA LEU A 175 24.50 -21.08 8.82
C LEU A 175 23.21 -21.82 8.42
N GLU A 176 23.31 -23.01 7.82
CA GLU A 176 22.15 -23.83 7.47
C GLU A 176 21.40 -24.31 8.72
N GLU A 177 22.11 -24.72 9.79
CA GLU A 177 21.48 -25.11 11.06
C GLU A 177 20.81 -23.92 11.77
N GLU A 178 21.41 -22.73 11.75
CA GLU A 178 20.81 -21.52 12.32
C GLU A 178 19.61 -21.02 11.51
N GLU A 179 19.70 -21.05 10.17
CA GLU A 179 18.57 -20.71 9.29
C GLU A 179 17.44 -21.72 9.44
N LYS A 180 17.75 -23.02 9.54
CA LYS A 180 16.76 -24.07 9.77
C LYS A 180 16.07 -23.90 11.14
N ARG A 181 16.82 -23.65 12.21
CA ARG A 181 16.25 -23.37 13.54
C ARG A 181 15.35 -22.13 13.50
N ARG A 182 15.80 -21.06 12.85
CA ARG A 182 15.01 -19.83 12.70
C ARG A 182 13.76 -20.07 11.85
N GLY A 183 13.87 -20.84 10.77
CA GLY A 183 12.75 -21.24 9.91
C GLY A 183 11.70 -22.06 10.68
N GLU A 184 12.13 -23.03 11.48
CA GLU A 184 11.24 -23.82 12.36
C GLU A 184 10.54 -22.94 13.40
N GLU A 185 11.23 -21.96 13.99
CA GLU A 185 10.62 -20.99 14.92
C GLU A 185 9.63 -20.04 14.21
N GLU A 186 9.96 -19.54 13.02
CA GLU A 186 9.08 -18.68 12.21
C GLU A 186 7.85 -19.46 11.73
N GLU A 187 8.01 -20.73 11.34
CA GLU A 187 6.88 -21.61 11.03
C GLU A 187 6.01 -21.87 12.25
N ARG A 188 6.59 -22.15 13.42
CA ARG A 188 5.84 -22.33 14.67
C ARG A 188 5.05 -21.07 15.00
N ARG A 189 5.67 -19.89 14.94
CA ARG A 189 5.00 -18.60 15.12
C ARG A 189 3.91 -18.36 14.09
N LYS A 190 4.11 -18.75 12.83
CA LYS A 190 3.08 -18.65 11.78
C LYS A 190 1.88 -19.55 12.08
N ARG A 191 2.11 -20.79 12.52
CA ARG A 191 1.06 -21.73 12.95
C ARG A 191 0.30 -21.18 14.16
N GLU A 192 1.00 -20.64 15.15
CA GLU A 192 0.40 -19.98 16.32
C GLU A 192 -0.43 -18.75 15.94
N ARG A 193 0.03 -17.93 14.99
CA ARG A 193 -0.72 -16.78 14.48
C ARG A 193 -2.00 -17.20 13.75
N VAL A 194 -1.92 -18.20 12.88
CA VAL A 194 -3.10 -18.74 12.18
C VAL A 194 -4.09 -19.35 13.18
N HIS A 195 -3.60 -20.07 14.18
CA HIS A 195 -4.44 -20.61 15.26
C HIS A 195 -5.11 -19.48 16.05
N ARG A 196 -4.37 -18.44 16.46
CA ARG A 196 -4.93 -17.29 17.17
C ARG A 196 -5.99 -16.57 16.32
N GLU A 197 -5.72 -16.33 15.04
CA GLU A 197 -6.66 -15.69 14.13
C GLU A 197 -7.94 -16.53 13.95
N ALA A 198 -7.82 -17.86 13.85
CA ALA A 198 -8.95 -18.76 13.79
C ALA A 198 -9.79 -18.74 15.08
N VAL A 199 -9.14 -18.67 16.25
CA VAL A 199 -9.83 -18.55 17.55
C VAL A 199 -10.53 -17.19 17.67
N GLU A 200 -9.87 -16.09 17.32
CA GLU A 200 -10.48 -14.75 17.35
C GLU A 200 -11.64 -14.63 16.35
N ALA A 201 -11.55 -15.26 15.18
CA ALA A 201 -12.64 -15.34 14.22
C ALA A 201 -13.82 -16.15 14.77
N ALA A 202 -13.56 -17.30 15.39
CA ALA A 202 -14.58 -18.12 16.04
C ALA A 202 -15.23 -17.40 17.22
N GLU A 203 -14.46 -16.64 18.01
CA GLU A 203 -14.96 -15.84 19.13
C GLU A 203 -15.84 -14.67 18.64
N LYS A 204 -15.44 -13.99 17.55
CA LYS A 204 -16.28 -12.94 16.95
C LYS A 204 -17.60 -13.50 16.42
N VAL A 205 -17.57 -14.64 15.75
CA VAL A 205 -18.79 -15.34 15.32
C VAL A 205 -19.63 -15.76 16.53
N GLY A 206 -19.01 -16.29 17.58
CA GLY A 206 -19.69 -16.64 18.83
C GLY A 206 -20.29 -15.43 19.57
N ARG A 207 -19.64 -14.27 19.50
CA ARG A 207 -20.11 -13.01 20.09
C ARG A 207 -21.22 -12.36 19.27
N GLU A 208 -21.15 -12.39 17.95
CA GLU A 208 -22.24 -11.96 17.06
C GLU A 208 -23.47 -12.86 17.21
N ILE A 209 -23.27 -14.16 17.49
CA ILE A 209 -24.35 -15.08 17.86
C ILE A 209 -24.83 -14.85 19.31
N GLY A 210 -23.94 -14.41 20.21
CA GLY A 210 -24.21 -14.17 21.64
C GLY A 210 -24.80 -12.79 21.99
N GLU A 211 -24.66 -11.77 21.15
CA GLU A 211 -25.21 -10.42 21.37
C GLU A 211 -26.73 -10.34 21.09
N GLY A 212 -27.37 -11.45 20.74
CA GLY A 212 -28.82 -11.67 20.76
C GLY A 212 -29.33 -12.49 21.97
N GLY A 213 -28.57 -12.60 23.05
CA GLY A 213 -28.88 -13.46 24.20
C GLY A 213 -29.74 -12.80 25.28
N VAL A 214 -31.05 -13.12 25.27
CA VAL A 214 -31.88 -13.16 26.48
C VAL A 214 -31.16 -14.00 27.54
N GLN A 215 -31.07 -13.48 28.77
CA GLN A 215 -30.57 -14.20 29.94
C GLN A 215 -31.36 -15.51 30.10
N HIS A 216 -30.74 -16.65 29.81
CA HIS A 216 -31.29 -17.94 30.21
C HIS A 216 -30.43 -18.49 31.34
N GLU A 217 -31.04 -18.55 32.52
CA GLU A 217 -30.44 -19.17 33.68
C GLU A 217 -30.06 -20.61 33.39
N MET A 218 -28.86 -20.98 33.84
CA MET A 218 -28.36 -22.35 33.82
C MET A 218 -29.20 -23.20 34.79
N SER A 219 -30.40 -23.58 34.39
CA SER A 219 -31.12 -24.69 35.01
C SER A 219 -30.72 -25.97 34.26
N GLY A 220 -30.08 -26.90 34.96
CA GLY A 220 -29.62 -28.18 34.44
C GLY A 220 -30.78 -29.13 34.10
N LYS A 221 -31.63 -28.74 33.16
CA LYS A 221 -32.67 -29.58 32.59
C LYS A 221 -32.07 -30.34 31.41
N THR A 222 -32.21 -31.65 31.45
CA THR A 222 -31.68 -32.53 30.41
C THR A 222 -32.37 -32.23 29.08
N ASP A 223 -31.72 -32.52 27.96
CA ASP A 223 -32.29 -32.21 26.63
C ASP A 223 -33.64 -32.93 26.37
N ALA A 224 -33.90 -34.01 27.12
CA ALA A 224 -35.21 -34.69 27.14
C ALA A 224 -36.33 -33.81 27.72
N ASP A 225 -36.06 -33.03 28.77
CA ASP A 225 -37.05 -32.16 29.41
C ASP A 225 -37.38 -30.96 28.51
N LYS A 226 -36.39 -30.44 27.78
CA LYS A 226 -36.58 -29.35 26.81
C LYS A 226 -37.42 -29.80 25.62
N ALA A 227 -37.22 -31.04 25.14
CA ALA A 227 -38.02 -31.62 24.06
C ALA A 227 -39.49 -31.83 24.49
N ALA A 228 -39.74 -32.27 25.73
CA ALA A 228 -41.08 -32.43 26.26
C ALA A 228 -41.82 -31.08 26.42
N GLU A 229 -41.12 -30.01 26.83
CA GLU A 229 -41.69 -28.67 26.95
C GLU A 229 -42.07 -28.06 25.59
N LEU A 230 -41.25 -28.28 24.55
CA LEU A 230 -41.56 -27.85 23.19
C LEU A 230 -42.74 -28.62 22.58
N LYS A 231 -42.88 -29.91 22.93
CA LYS A 231 -44.05 -30.71 22.56
C LYS A 231 -45.32 -30.24 23.27
N ALA A 232 -45.22 -29.83 24.55
CA ALA A 232 -46.33 -29.24 25.29
C ALA A 232 -46.74 -27.86 24.76
N LYS A 233 -45.82 -27.13 24.12
CA LYS A 233 -46.06 -25.85 23.44
C LYS A 233 -46.68 -25.99 22.05
N GLY A 234 -47.02 -27.22 21.62
CA GLY A 234 -47.79 -27.47 20.40
C GLY A 234 -46.96 -27.65 19.12
N VAL A 235 -45.64 -27.86 19.22
CA VAL A 235 -44.79 -28.11 18.05
C VAL A 235 -44.94 -29.56 17.60
N HIS A 236 -45.41 -29.77 16.37
CA HIS A 236 -45.60 -31.12 15.82
C HIS A 236 -44.29 -31.70 15.24
N LEU A 237 -43.93 -32.90 15.71
CA LEU A 237 -42.72 -33.66 15.31
C LEU A 237 -43.13 -34.94 14.55
N ASN A 238 -42.42 -35.26 13.47
CA ASN A 238 -42.50 -36.56 12.79
C ASN A 238 -41.87 -37.69 13.64
N GLU A 239 -42.12 -38.94 13.27
CA GLU A 239 -41.60 -40.13 13.95
C GLU A 239 -40.06 -40.20 14.00
N ASP A 240 -39.37 -39.53 13.06
CA ASP A 240 -37.92 -39.36 13.04
C ASP A 240 -37.41 -38.19 13.91
N GLY A 241 -38.28 -37.55 14.70
CA GLY A 241 -37.94 -36.42 15.57
C GLY A 241 -37.74 -35.08 14.83
N GLN A 242 -38.10 -35.01 13.53
CA GLN A 242 -38.00 -33.79 12.74
C GLN A 242 -39.29 -32.94 12.82
N ILE A 243 -39.14 -31.62 12.91
CA ILE A 243 -40.27 -30.69 13.07
C ILE A 243 -41.01 -30.55 11.73
N ILE A 244 -42.30 -30.85 11.76
CA ILE A 244 -43.15 -30.88 10.56
C ILE A 244 -43.43 -29.46 10.06
N ASP A 245 -43.68 -28.52 10.98
CA ASP A 245 -43.98 -27.13 10.65
C ASP A 245 -43.04 -26.13 11.33
N LYS A 246 -42.10 -25.58 10.55
CA LYS A 246 -41.05 -24.65 11.02
C LYS A 246 -41.57 -23.29 11.50
N ARG A 247 -42.86 -23.00 11.30
CA ARG A 247 -43.49 -21.75 11.76
C ARG A 247 -43.81 -21.78 13.24
N GLU A 248 -44.07 -22.96 13.80
CA GLU A 248 -44.37 -23.14 15.22
C GLU A 248 -43.12 -22.93 16.10
N LEU A 249 -41.93 -22.97 15.50
CA LEU A 249 -40.66 -22.62 16.11
C LEU A 249 -40.34 -21.12 16.10
N LEU A 250 -41.03 -20.35 15.25
CA LEU A 250 -40.82 -18.92 15.20
C LEU A 250 -41.61 -18.30 16.36
N SER A 251 -40.90 -17.90 17.41
CA SER A 251 -41.47 -17.17 18.53
C SER A 251 -42.19 -15.92 18.01
N ALA A 252 -43.40 -15.68 18.51
CA ALA A 252 -44.34 -14.63 18.10
C ALA A 252 -43.85 -13.20 18.42
N GLY A 253 -42.65 -12.83 17.98
CA GLY A 253 -41.90 -11.67 18.47
C GLY A 253 -41.31 -10.78 17.37
N LEU A 254 -41.95 -10.67 16.20
CA LEU A 254 -41.52 -9.70 15.19
C LEU A 254 -42.73 -9.05 14.51
N ASN A 255 -43.28 -8.01 15.16
CA ASN A 255 -44.10 -6.95 14.57
C ASN A 255 -44.37 -5.84 15.60
N VAL A 256 -43.34 -5.14 16.07
CA VAL A 256 -43.51 -3.82 16.74
C VAL A 256 -42.29 -2.95 16.45
N GLY A 257 -42.41 -2.09 15.44
CA GLY A 257 -41.39 -1.12 15.06
C GLY A 257 -42.03 0.06 14.34
N SER A 258 -42.46 1.04 15.13
CA SER A 258 -42.98 2.34 14.68
C SER A 258 -41.84 3.30 14.32
N ALA A 259 -41.87 3.85 13.10
CA ALA A 259 -41.38 5.19 12.66
C ALA A 259 -41.14 5.13 11.13
N GLY A 260 -41.54 6.05 10.25
CA GLY A 260 -42.23 7.33 10.32
C GLY A 260 -42.21 7.95 8.90
N GLY A 261 -43.04 8.96 8.63
CA GLY A 261 -42.78 9.91 7.53
C GLY A 261 -43.89 10.13 6.48
N ARG A 262 -44.85 11.01 6.83
CA ARG A 262 -45.45 12.09 6.02
C ARG A 262 -45.94 11.85 4.57
N ARG A 263 -47.24 12.16 4.39
CA ARG A 263 -47.99 12.67 3.22
C ARG A 263 -49.02 11.69 2.66
N GLY A 264 -50.30 12.11 2.68
CA GLY A 264 -51.36 11.50 1.86
C GLY A 264 -52.60 10.98 2.59
N ALA A 265 -53.11 11.68 3.61
CA ALA A 265 -54.41 11.35 4.23
C ALA A 265 -55.59 11.96 3.45
N GLU A 266 -55.74 11.59 2.17
CA GLU A 266 -56.83 12.06 1.28
C GLU A 266 -57.39 10.92 0.39
N HIS A 267 -57.19 9.64 0.79
CA HIS A 267 -57.77 8.50 0.07
C HIS A 267 -58.47 7.47 0.99
N LEU A 268 -58.67 7.80 2.27
CA LEU A 268 -59.37 6.94 3.23
C LEU A 268 -60.86 7.28 3.39
N LYS A 269 -61.42 8.08 2.47
CA LYS A 269 -62.87 8.24 2.33
C LYS A 269 -63.34 7.45 1.10
N ALA A 270 -63.73 6.19 1.30
CA ALA A 270 -65.02 5.67 0.83
C ALA A 270 -65.15 4.14 1.00
N SER A 271 -66.36 3.80 1.44
CA SER A 271 -67.09 2.55 1.20
C SER A 271 -66.65 1.29 1.97
N ASN A 272 -67.43 1.05 3.03
CA ASN A 272 -67.70 -0.23 3.63
C ASN A 272 -68.09 -1.26 2.54
N ARG A 273 -67.22 -2.24 2.26
CA ARG A 273 -67.55 -3.40 1.42
C ARG A 273 -66.85 -4.64 2.00
N PRO A 274 -67.56 -5.77 2.18
CA PRO A 274 -67.07 -6.87 2.99
C PRO A 274 -65.95 -7.64 2.29
N ALA A 275 -64.97 -8.06 3.10
CA ALA A 275 -63.84 -8.87 2.69
C ALA A 275 -64.30 -10.23 2.15
N GLN A 276 -63.85 -10.57 0.95
CA GLN A 276 -63.84 -11.94 0.43
C GLN A 276 -62.38 -12.39 0.38
N SER A 277 -62.16 -13.56 0.98
CA SER A 277 -60.88 -14.26 1.07
C SER A 277 -60.36 -14.67 -0.32
N SER A 278 -59.08 -14.40 -0.59
CA SER A 278 -58.29 -15.28 -1.45
C SER A 278 -56.83 -15.31 -0.97
N VAL A 279 -56.52 -16.33 -0.18
CA VAL A 279 -55.16 -16.75 0.12
C VAL A 279 -54.64 -17.49 -1.11
N LEU A 280 -53.68 -16.90 -1.83
CA LEU A 280 -52.79 -17.61 -2.73
C LEU A 280 -51.37 -17.13 -2.44
N PRO A 281 -50.42 -18.02 -2.10
CA PRO A 281 -49.11 -17.59 -1.70
C PRO A 281 -48.21 -17.38 -2.93
N LYS A 282 -47.74 -16.15 -3.15
CA LYS A 282 -46.71 -15.82 -4.14
C LYS A 282 -45.31 -16.28 -3.66
N TYR A 283 -45.09 -17.58 -3.50
CA TYR A 283 -43.75 -18.13 -3.18
C TYR A 283 -42.83 -18.24 -4.41
N GLY A 284 -43.36 -18.24 -5.64
CA GLY A 284 -42.55 -18.39 -6.86
C GLY A 284 -41.74 -17.15 -7.27
N ASN A 285 -42.20 -15.94 -6.93
CA ASN A 285 -41.55 -14.71 -7.42
C ASN A 285 -40.30 -14.33 -6.61
N GLN A 286 -40.19 -14.75 -5.34
CA GLN A 286 -39.01 -14.45 -4.51
C GLN A 286 -37.82 -15.34 -4.88
N GLN A 287 -38.07 -16.61 -5.21
CA GLN A 287 -37.02 -17.51 -5.70
C GLN A 287 -36.48 -17.03 -7.05
N ALA A 288 -37.37 -16.67 -7.99
CA ALA A 288 -36.95 -16.12 -9.28
C ALA A 288 -36.16 -14.79 -9.16
N SER A 289 -36.46 -13.94 -8.18
CA SER A 289 -35.66 -12.73 -7.92
C SER A 289 -34.29 -13.05 -7.31
N ARG A 290 -34.21 -14.02 -6.40
CA ARG A 290 -32.95 -14.48 -5.80
C ARG A 290 -32.06 -15.15 -6.84
N GLU A 291 -32.60 -16.04 -7.65
CA GLU A 291 -31.87 -16.72 -8.73
C GLU A 291 -31.28 -15.72 -9.75
N ARG A 292 -32.00 -14.64 -10.07
CA ARG A 292 -31.48 -13.57 -10.94
C ARG A 292 -30.35 -12.80 -10.27
N GLN A 293 -30.45 -12.52 -8.97
CA GLN A 293 -29.40 -11.84 -8.21
C GLN A 293 -28.17 -12.72 -7.99
N THR A 294 -28.35 -14.00 -7.70
CA THR A 294 -27.24 -14.97 -7.55
C THR A 294 -26.56 -15.20 -8.88
N ARG A 295 -27.31 -15.32 -9.98
CA ARG A 295 -26.74 -15.47 -11.32
C ARG A 295 -25.94 -14.23 -11.75
N MET A 296 -26.39 -13.03 -11.42
CA MET A 296 -25.61 -11.80 -11.68
C MET A 296 -24.28 -11.79 -10.91
N MET A 297 -24.30 -12.16 -9.62
CA MET A 297 -23.08 -12.22 -8.82
C MET A 297 -22.13 -13.34 -9.26
N GLU A 298 -22.69 -14.50 -9.62
CA GLU A 298 -21.95 -15.63 -10.17
C GLU A 298 -21.29 -15.27 -11.51
N GLU A 299 -22.02 -14.58 -12.40
CA GLU A 299 -21.48 -14.09 -13.67
C GLU A 299 -20.35 -13.08 -13.47
N GLN A 300 -20.47 -12.16 -12.50
CA GLN A 300 -19.38 -11.23 -12.17
C GLN A 300 -18.14 -11.93 -11.60
N LEU A 301 -18.32 -12.97 -10.79
CA LEU A 301 -17.20 -13.79 -10.28
C LEU A 301 -16.59 -14.64 -11.39
N ALA A 302 -17.41 -15.25 -12.24
CA ALA A 302 -16.96 -16.02 -13.39
C ALA A 302 -16.19 -15.15 -14.39
N GLU A 303 -16.66 -13.93 -14.67
CA GLU A 303 -15.97 -12.98 -15.54
C GLU A 303 -14.62 -12.56 -14.96
N ARG A 304 -14.54 -12.28 -13.66
CA ARG A 304 -13.26 -11.98 -13.00
C ARG A 304 -12.27 -13.15 -13.04
N THR A 305 -12.74 -14.37 -12.76
CA THR A 305 -11.88 -15.56 -12.82
C THR A 305 -11.45 -15.90 -14.25
N LYS A 306 -12.34 -15.69 -15.23
CA LYS A 306 -12.04 -15.85 -16.66
C LYS A 306 -11.01 -14.82 -17.11
N ARG A 307 -11.19 -13.55 -16.76
CA ARG A 307 -10.23 -12.49 -17.06
C ARG A 307 -8.86 -12.74 -16.42
N ALA A 308 -8.84 -13.22 -15.17
CA ALA A 308 -7.58 -13.59 -14.51
C ALA A 308 -6.86 -14.73 -15.25
N ARG A 309 -7.60 -15.75 -15.72
CA ARG A 309 -7.03 -16.84 -16.53
C ARG A 309 -6.54 -16.35 -17.89
N GLU A 310 -7.30 -15.51 -18.58
CA GLU A 310 -6.90 -14.93 -19.86
C GLU A 310 -5.67 -14.01 -19.71
N GLU A 311 -5.56 -13.27 -18.60
CA GLU A 311 -4.38 -12.47 -18.26
C GLU A 311 -3.16 -13.37 -17.99
N GLU A 312 -3.31 -14.45 -17.21
CA GLU A 312 -2.25 -15.44 -16.97
C GLU A 312 -1.80 -16.15 -18.25
N ASP A 313 -2.73 -16.57 -19.11
CA ASP A 313 -2.42 -17.22 -20.39
C ASP A 313 -1.73 -16.24 -21.36
N ALA A 314 -2.17 -14.98 -21.41
CA ALA A 314 -1.50 -13.94 -22.20
C ALA A 314 -0.09 -13.61 -21.66
N GLU A 315 0.12 -13.66 -20.34
CA GLU A 315 1.45 -13.53 -19.75
C GLU A 315 2.36 -14.71 -20.08
N ARG A 316 1.83 -15.93 -20.06
CA ARG A 316 2.55 -17.14 -20.48
C ARG A 316 2.95 -17.06 -21.94
N GLU A 317 2.04 -16.67 -22.83
CA GLU A 317 2.34 -16.49 -24.25
C GLU A 317 3.41 -15.41 -24.48
N LYS A 318 3.37 -14.30 -23.74
CA LYS A 318 4.42 -13.26 -23.80
C LYS A 318 5.77 -13.80 -23.34
N LEU A 319 5.81 -14.58 -22.26
CA LEU A 319 7.04 -15.21 -21.78
C LEU A 319 7.57 -16.23 -22.79
N GLU A 320 6.70 -17.00 -23.43
CA GLU A 320 7.10 -17.93 -24.49
C GLU A 320 7.61 -17.19 -25.74
N GLN A 321 6.96 -16.11 -26.17
CA GLN A 321 7.44 -15.28 -27.27
C GLN A 321 8.79 -14.62 -26.93
N ALA A 322 8.95 -14.14 -25.69
CA ALA A 322 10.22 -13.63 -25.21
C ALA A 322 11.30 -14.72 -25.21
N ALA A 323 10.99 -15.93 -24.77
CA ALA A 323 11.92 -17.06 -24.82
C ALA A 323 12.26 -17.47 -26.27
N LYS A 324 11.28 -17.46 -27.18
CA LYS A 324 11.47 -17.77 -28.61
C LYS A 324 12.27 -16.72 -29.37
N THR A 325 12.19 -15.44 -28.97
CA THR A 325 12.93 -14.33 -29.60
C THR A 325 14.31 -14.08 -28.98
N GLN A 326 14.53 -14.53 -27.74
CA GLN A 326 15.84 -14.46 -27.12
C GLN A 326 16.79 -15.47 -27.74
N LYS A 327 17.96 -14.98 -28.15
CA LYS A 327 19.04 -15.83 -28.69
C LYS A 327 19.50 -16.80 -27.60
N THR A 328 19.47 -18.08 -27.92
CA THR A 328 19.96 -19.13 -27.01
C THR A 328 21.48 -19.02 -26.84
N ASP A 329 22.02 -19.55 -25.76
CA ASP A 329 23.47 -19.51 -25.52
C ASP A 329 24.26 -20.33 -26.55
N THR A 330 23.64 -21.36 -27.13
CA THR A 330 24.18 -22.12 -28.26
C THR A 330 24.34 -21.25 -29.51
N ASP A 331 23.38 -20.37 -29.81
CA ASP A 331 23.47 -19.44 -30.95
C ASP A 331 24.59 -18.42 -30.75
N LYS A 332 24.82 -17.97 -29.51
CA LYS A 332 25.92 -17.07 -29.15
C LYS A 332 27.28 -17.75 -29.32
N LEU A 333 27.39 -19.02 -28.93
CA LEU A 333 28.61 -19.81 -29.09
C LEU A 333 28.93 -20.12 -30.55
N ASP A 334 27.94 -20.51 -31.35
CA ASP A 334 28.11 -20.72 -32.80
C ASP A 334 28.49 -19.42 -33.52
N ALA A 335 27.84 -18.29 -33.19
CA ALA A 335 28.23 -16.98 -33.71
C ALA A 335 29.67 -16.60 -33.35
N LYS A 336 30.10 -16.88 -32.11
CA LYS A 336 31.48 -16.66 -31.64
C LYS A 336 32.47 -17.57 -32.38
N ALA A 337 32.13 -18.84 -32.59
CA ALA A 337 32.97 -19.78 -33.34
C ALA A 337 33.14 -19.35 -34.80
N ARG A 338 32.05 -18.94 -35.47
CA ARG A 338 32.10 -18.40 -36.85
C ARG A 338 32.90 -17.11 -36.95
N TYR A 339 32.79 -16.24 -35.94
CA TYR A 339 33.59 -15.02 -35.88
C TYR A 339 35.08 -15.32 -35.73
N LEU A 340 35.44 -16.25 -34.84
CA LEU A 340 36.82 -16.69 -34.64
C LEU A 340 37.39 -17.38 -35.89
N ALA A 341 36.60 -18.23 -36.56
CA ALA A 341 37.00 -18.88 -37.80
C ALA A 341 37.25 -17.85 -38.93
N ARG A 342 36.37 -16.84 -39.07
CA ARG A 342 36.53 -15.77 -40.06
C ARG A 342 37.75 -14.89 -39.75
N LYS A 343 38.03 -14.64 -38.47
CA LYS A 343 39.23 -13.91 -38.03
C LYS A 343 40.50 -14.72 -38.34
N ALA A 344 40.50 -16.01 -38.04
CA ALA A 344 41.63 -16.89 -38.32
C ALA A 344 41.91 -17.04 -39.83
N ALA A 345 40.87 -17.17 -40.66
CA ALA A 345 41.01 -17.21 -42.12
C ALA A 345 41.61 -15.91 -42.67
N LYS A 346 41.16 -14.75 -42.14
CA LYS A 346 41.71 -13.44 -42.49
C LYS A 346 43.18 -13.29 -42.09
N GLU A 347 43.58 -13.84 -40.94
CA GLU A 347 44.99 -13.86 -40.52
C GLU A 347 45.84 -14.83 -41.35
N ARG A 348 45.24 -15.90 -41.91
CA ARG A 348 45.91 -16.84 -42.83
C ARG A 348 46.00 -16.33 -44.27
N GLY A 349 45.44 -15.17 -44.59
CA GLY A 349 45.50 -14.57 -45.93
C GLY A 349 44.62 -15.29 -46.98
N GLU A 350 43.72 -16.17 -46.54
CA GLU A 350 42.72 -16.82 -47.38
C GLU A 350 41.47 -15.93 -47.39
N ALA A 351 41.38 -15.00 -48.35
CA ALA A 351 40.20 -14.18 -48.58
C ALA A 351 39.93 -14.01 -50.08
#